data_AF-A0A8H7S650-F1
#
_entry.id   AF-A0A8H7S650-F1
#
_cell.length_a   1.000
_cell.length_b   1.000
_cell.length_c   1.000
_cell.angle_alpha   90.00
_cell.angle_beta   90.00
_cell.angle_gamma   90.00
#
_symmetry.space_group_name_H-M   'P 1'
#
loop_
_entity.id
_entity.type
_entity.pdbx_description
1 polymer ?
#
loop_
_entity_poly.entity_id
_entity_poly.type
_entity_poly.pdbx_seq_one_letter_code
_entity_poly.pdbx_strand_id
1 'polypeptide(L)'
;MAAIYDAIHTTVQIEPYKIALNDTAHFQRNITLTIRNLSPNTDTFQLSHLPATSIEGFNLHPSAVPVTAPNYKNTHASVTFDQTKFIIEGNKKISVNVYFDPPQENITEHMLYGGYIELSSNNSASSSRVPYFGSLGNQYDLPIFDVSNEFPFIGDYYGSTTMQSRIYNFKRRDSLFLYVRIANPTRIFKAELLDAASNVSVGSLPGIHGVWLPRNDHTKENHKYVYEWRGGIHASSSPRRQASYRSVSRGRYRIRLSALRIFGDHNIKKDWHVWESPEFSVQ
;
A
#
# COMPACT_ATOMS: atom_id res chain seq x y z
N MET A 1 -6.55 -19.46 -13.67
CA MET A 1 -6.81 -20.76 -13.00
C MET A 1 -5.52 -21.56 -13.04
N ALA A 2 -5.06 -22.08 -11.91
CA ALA A 2 -3.92 -22.99 -11.89
C ALA A 2 -4.40 -24.38 -12.34
N ALA A 3 -3.90 -24.87 -13.47
CA ALA A 3 -4.16 -26.23 -13.91
C ALA A 3 -3.22 -27.16 -13.12
N ILE A 4 -3.72 -27.74 -12.02
CA ILE A 4 -2.93 -28.61 -11.12
C ILE A 4 -2.29 -29.77 -11.90
N TYR A 5 -3.02 -30.30 -12.90
CA TYR A 5 -2.52 -31.35 -13.79
C TYR A 5 -1.26 -30.88 -14.54
N ASP A 6 -1.30 -29.72 -15.18
CA ASP A 6 -0.14 -29.16 -15.91
C ASP A 6 1.01 -28.82 -14.95
N ALA A 7 0.71 -28.35 -13.74
CA ALA A 7 1.73 -28.00 -12.75
C ALA A 7 2.52 -29.22 -12.23
N ILE A 8 1.91 -30.40 -12.17
CA ILE A 8 2.58 -31.64 -11.71
C ILE A 8 3.31 -32.33 -12.87
N HIS A 9 2.82 -32.17 -14.10
CA HIS A 9 3.40 -32.80 -15.29
C HIS A 9 4.32 -31.87 -16.11
N THR A 10 4.48 -30.61 -15.69
CA THR A 10 5.39 -29.68 -16.38
C THR A 10 6.81 -30.20 -16.34
N THR A 11 7.44 -30.21 -17.51
CA THR A 11 8.85 -30.53 -17.68
C THR A 11 9.72 -29.28 -17.70
N VAL A 12 9.17 -28.13 -17.27
CA VAL A 12 9.85 -26.84 -17.32
C VAL A 12 9.64 -26.08 -16.02
N GLN A 13 10.72 -25.45 -15.55
CA GLN A 13 10.71 -24.55 -14.41
C GLN A 13 11.27 -23.18 -14.83
N ILE A 14 10.60 -22.11 -14.40
CA ILE A 14 11.01 -20.73 -14.66
C ILE A 14 11.16 -20.00 -13.32
N GLU A 15 12.29 -19.31 -13.13
CA GLU A 15 12.57 -18.49 -11.95
C GLU A 15 13.02 -17.08 -12.35
N PRO A 16 12.48 -16.01 -11.72
CA PRO A 16 11.41 -16.03 -10.73
C PRO A 16 10.05 -16.40 -11.34
N TYR A 17 9.16 -16.96 -10.52
CA TYR A 17 7.79 -17.35 -10.93
C TYR A 17 6.82 -16.17 -11.01
N LYS A 18 7.24 -14.97 -10.58
CA LYS A 18 6.52 -13.68 -10.71
C LYS A 18 7.52 -12.54 -10.72
N ILE A 19 7.16 -11.42 -11.34
CA ILE A 19 8.01 -10.23 -11.44
C ILE A 19 7.27 -9.04 -10.83
N ALA A 20 7.91 -8.41 -9.84
CA ALA A 20 7.44 -7.15 -9.28
C ALA A 20 8.28 -6.02 -9.87
N LEU A 21 7.69 -5.22 -10.76
CA LEU A 21 8.36 -4.07 -11.38
C LEU A 21 8.40 -2.85 -10.45
N ASN A 22 7.70 -2.92 -9.30
CA ASN A 22 7.50 -1.84 -8.35
C ASN A 22 6.86 -0.60 -8.99
N ASP A 23 7.12 0.57 -8.42
CA ASP A 23 6.65 1.86 -8.90
C ASP A 23 7.72 2.56 -9.76
N THR A 24 7.42 3.72 -10.34
CA THR A 24 8.37 4.43 -11.22
C THR A 24 9.66 4.84 -10.49
N ALA A 25 9.60 5.14 -9.19
CA ALA A 25 10.77 5.54 -8.40
C ALA A 25 11.68 4.35 -8.06
N HIS A 26 11.13 3.15 -7.94
CA HIS A 26 11.85 1.91 -7.58
C HIS A 26 11.83 0.87 -8.71
N PHE A 27 11.71 1.33 -9.95
CA PHE A 27 11.43 0.51 -11.12
C PHE A 27 12.54 -0.51 -11.40
N GLN A 28 12.16 -1.76 -11.61
CA GLN A 28 13.09 -2.84 -11.99
C GLN A 28 13.06 -3.06 -13.50
N ARG A 29 13.98 -2.41 -14.21
CA ARG A 29 14.02 -2.44 -15.68
C ARG A 29 14.47 -3.78 -16.27
N ASN A 30 15.41 -4.47 -15.63
CA ASN A 30 16.01 -5.70 -16.15
C ASN A 30 15.83 -6.84 -15.15
N ILE A 31 15.27 -7.95 -15.61
CA ILE A 31 15.07 -9.17 -14.83
C ILE A 31 15.65 -10.35 -15.60
N THR A 32 16.48 -11.14 -14.94
CA THR A 32 16.98 -12.39 -15.50
C THR A 32 16.04 -13.54 -15.16
N LEU A 33 15.47 -14.18 -16.19
CA LEU A 33 14.77 -15.46 -16.05
C LEU A 33 15.77 -16.60 -16.14
N THR A 34 15.69 -17.55 -15.21
CA THR A 34 16.34 -18.85 -15.29
C THR A 34 15.30 -19.87 -15.73
N ILE A 35 15.53 -20.48 -16.89
CA ILE A 35 14.63 -21.47 -17.48
C ILE A 35 15.32 -22.81 -17.46
N ARG A 36 14.70 -23.81 -16.84
CA ARG A 36 15.24 -25.15 -16.68
C ARG A 36 14.34 -26.16 -17.39
N ASN A 37 14.95 -26.95 -18.26
CA ASN A 37 14.33 -28.15 -18.81
C ASN A 37 14.53 -29.31 -17.83
N LEU A 38 13.45 -29.82 -17.28
CA LEU A 38 13.40 -30.96 -16.36
C LEU A 38 13.23 -32.30 -17.09
N SER A 39 12.93 -32.28 -18.39
CA SER A 39 12.90 -33.47 -19.23
C SER A 39 14.32 -34.01 -19.45
N PRO A 40 14.50 -35.33 -19.66
CA PRO A 40 15.76 -35.88 -20.15
C PRO A 40 16.06 -35.52 -21.61
N ASN A 41 15.06 -35.06 -22.37
CA ASN A 41 15.20 -34.77 -23.81
C ASN A 41 15.44 -33.28 -24.06
N THR A 42 16.23 -32.98 -25.09
CA THR A 42 16.42 -31.62 -25.60
C THR A 42 15.10 -31.05 -26.13
N ASP A 43 14.84 -29.77 -25.84
CA ASP A 43 13.64 -29.07 -26.28
C ASP A 43 13.96 -27.65 -26.76
N THR A 44 13.11 -27.14 -27.65
CA THR A 44 13.17 -25.77 -28.16
C THR A 44 12.07 -24.96 -27.52
N PHE A 45 12.45 -23.84 -26.94
CA PHE A 45 11.55 -22.93 -26.25
C PHE A 45 11.46 -21.59 -26.96
N GLN A 46 10.32 -20.94 -26.80
CA GLN A 46 10.08 -19.59 -27.31
C GLN A 46 9.42 -18.72 -26.23
N LEU A 47 9.93 -17.50 -26.06
CA LEU A 47 9.35 -16.48 -25.22
C LEU A 47 8.47 -15.53 -26.02
N SER A 48 7.35 -15.16 -25.43
CA SER A 48 6.45 -14.13 -25.95
C SER A 48 5.95 -13.23 -24.82
N HIS A 49 5.49 -12.04 -25.19
CA HIS A 49 4.88 -11.08 -24.28
C HIS A 49 3.37 -11.07 -24.46
N LEU A 50 2.64 -11.28 -23.36
CA LEU A 50 1.19 -11.17 -23.30
C LEU A 50 0.82 -9.96 -22.43
N PRO A 51 0.60 -8.77 -23.00
CA PRO A 51 0.20 -7.60 -22.23
C PRO A 51 -1.20 -7.75 -21.63
N ALA A 52 -1.41 -7.15 -20.47
CA ALA A 52 -2.74 -6.94 -19.91
C ALA A 52 -3.11 -5.45 -19.97
N THR A 53 -4.41 -5.16 -20.03
CA THR A 53 -4.94 -3.79 -19.96
C THR A 53 -4.53 -3.13 -18.64
N SER A 54 -4.10 -1.87 -18.70
CA SER A 54 -3.76 -1.10 -17.51
C SER A 54 -5.00 -0.52 -16.83
N ILE A 55 -4.91 -0.28 -15.53
CA ILE A 55 -6.02 0.11 -14.66
C ILE A 55 -5.66 1.39 -13.92
N GLU A 56 -6.43 2.44 -14.16
CA GLU A 56 -6.37 3.70 -13.42
C GLU A 56 -7.43 3.66 -12.31
N GLY A 57 -6.94 3.51 -11.07
CA GLY A 57 -7.80 3.35 -9.88
C GLY A 57 -7.94 4.61 -9.03
N PHE A 58 -7.17 5.66 -9.29
CA PHE A 58 -7.17 6.86 -8.48
C PHE A 58 -7.90 8.01 -9.17
N ASN A 59 -8.72 8.72 -8.39
CA ASN A 59 -9.14 10.08 -8.71
C ASN A 59 -8.95 10.93 -7.47
N LEU A 60 -7.72 11.44 -7.28
CA LEU A 60 -7.27 12.10 -6.04
C LEU A 60 -8.08 13.36 -5.67
N HIS A 61 -8.92 13.86 -6.60
CA HIS A 61 -9.90 14.90 -6.36
C HIS A 61 -11.28 14.42 -6.82
N PRO A 62 -12.20 14.06 -5.91
CA PRO A 62 -12.34 14.62 -4.56
C PRO A 62 -11.81 13.74 -3.41
N SER A 63 -11.36 12.51 -3.66
CA SER A 63 -11.03 11.52 -2.62
C SER A 63 -9.73 10.80 -2.93
N ALA A 64 -8.87 10.65 -1.93
CA ALA A 64 -7.64 9.91 -2.06
C ALA A 64 -7.85 8.37 -2.08
N VAL A 65 -9.00 7.89 -1.62
CA VAL A 65 -9.36 6.45 -1.71
C VAL A 65 -9.60 6.07 -3.18
N PRO A 66 -9.05 4.93 -3.66
CA PRO A 66 -9.30 4.43 -5.01
C PRO A 66 -10.79 4.26 -5.34
N VAL A 67 -11.17 4.59 -6.57
CA VAL A 67 -12.55 4.50 -7.06
C VAL A 67 -13.06 3.06 -7.08
N THR A 68 -14.36 2.88 -6.88
CA THR A 68 -15.00 1.55 -6.90
C THR A 68 -14.98 0.92 -8.30
N ALA A 69 -15.14 1.73 -9.34
CA ALA A 69 -15.09 1.32 -10.74
C ALA A 69 -13.89 2.02 -11.40
N PRO A 70 -12.76 1.32 -11.58
CA PRO A 70 -11.58 1.92 -12.18
C PRO A 70 -11.74 2.12 -13.69
N ASN A 71 -10.96 3.04 -14.25
CA ASN A 71 -10.86 3.21 -15.69
C ASN A 71 -9.87 2.21 -16.27
N TYR A 72 -10.26 1.53 -17.34
CA TYR A 72 -9.38 0.63 -18.07
C TYR A 72 -8.76 1.40 -19.24
N LYS A 73 -7.42 1.42 -19.31
CA LYS A 73 -6.69 2.04 -20.42
C LYS A 73 -6.04 0.95 -21.27
N ASN A 74 -6.27 1.02 -22.58
CA ASN A 74 -5.65 0.12 -23.56
C ASN A 74 -4.20 0.51 -23.84
N THR A 75 -3.39 0.48 -22.79
CA THR A 75 -1.97 0.82 -22.74
C THR A 75 -1.29 -0.22 -21.87
N HIS A 76 -0.03 -0.53 -22.13
CA HIS A 76 0.69 -1.60 -21.44
C HIS A 76 2.20 -1.34 -21.47
N ALA A 77 2.93 -2.06 -20.61
CA ALA A 77 4.39 -2.04 -20.66
C ALA A 77 4.89 -2.61 -22.00
N SER A 78 6.04 -2.13 -22.47
CA SER A 78 6.79 -2.78 -23.53
C SER A 78 7.77 -3.78 -22.90
N VAL A 79 7.88 -4.95 -23.51
CA VAL A 79 8.79 -6.01 -23.04
C VAL A 79 9.65 -6.48 -24.20
N THR A 80 10.95 -6.57 -23.95
CA THR A 80 11.92 -7.14 -24.91
C THR A 80 12.79 -8.19 -24.23
N PHE A 81 13.36 -9.07 -25.04
CA PHE A 81 14.17 -10.19 -24.60
C PHE A 81 15.52 -10.12 -25.31
N ASP A 82 16.62 -10.45 -24.63
CA ASP A 82 17.92 -10.60 -25.30
C ASP A 82 17.93 -11.80 -26.26
N GLN A 83 17.11 -12.81 -25.98
CA GLN A 83 16.81 -13.93 -26.89
C GLN A 83 15.36 -14.38 -26.73
N THR A 84 14.68 -14.59 -27.86
CA THR A 84 13.27 -15.02 -27.89
C THR A 84 13.10 -16.51 -28.17
N LYS A 85 14.09 -17.16 -28.76
CA LYS A 85 14.06 -18.60 -29.09
C LYS A 85 15.40 -19.24 -28.77
N PHE A 86 15.37 -20.37 -28.08
CA PHE A 86 16.57 -21.05 -27.61
C PHE A 86 16.30 -22.54 -27.41
N ILE A 87 17.38 -23.32 -27.39
CA ILE A 87 17.36 -24.77 -27.17
C ILE A 87 17.95 -25.05 -25.80
N ILE A 88 17.28 -25.88 -25.00
CA ILE A 88 17.79 -26.33 -23.71
C ILE A 88 17.86 -27.85 -23.74
N GLU A 89 19.08 -28.37 -23.61
CA GLU A 89 19.31 -29.80 -23.43
C GLU A 89 18.59 -30.34 -22.20
N GLY A 90 18.32 -31.65 -22.20
CA GLY A 90 17.68 -32.31 -21.08
C GLY A 90 18.42 -32.07 -19.76
N ASN A 91 17.66 -31.81 -18.70
CA ASN A 91 18.17 -31.50 -17.35
C ASN A 91 19.09 -30.26 -17.25
N LYS A 92 19.20 -29.44 -18.30
CA LYS A 92 19.99 -28.19 -18.30
C LYS A 92 19.10 -26.96 -18.08
N LYS A 93 19.76 -25.81 -17.95
CA LYS A 93 19.13 -24.51 -17.80
C LYS A 93 19.85 -23.43 -18.60
N ILE A 94 19.14 -22.35 -18.90
CA ILE A 94 19.67 -21.13 -19.51
C ILE A 94 19.17 -19.91 -18.73
N SER A 95 19.86 -18.78 -18.90
CA SER A 95 19.41 -17.48 -18.42
C SER A 95 19.06 -16.57 -19.59
N VAL A 96 17.93 -15.89 -19.49
CA VAL A 96 17.42 -14.93 -20.48
C VAL A 96 17.14 -13.61 -19.78
N ASN A 97 17.63 -12.51 -20.31
CA ASN A 97 17.31 -11.19 -19.76
C ASN A 97 16.04 -10.64 -20.39
N VAL A 98 15.15 -10.15 -19.54
CA VAL A 98 13.88 -9.52 -19.90
C VAL A 98 13.96 -8.05 -19.51
N TYR A 99 13.73 -7.18 -20.48
CA TYR A 99 13.75 -5.73 -20.29
C TYR A 99 12.32 -5.20 -20.36
N PHE A 100 11.97 -4.38 -19.39
CA PHE A 100 10.66 -3.75 -19.26
C PHE A 100 10.79 -2.25 -19.43
N ASP A 101 9.89 -1.66 -20.21
CA ASP A 101 9.67 -0.22 -20.20
C ASP A 101 8.20 0.05 -19.83
N PRO A 102 7.91 0.96 -18.88
CA PRO A 102 6.54 1.22 -18.44
C PRO A 102 5.70 1.85 -19.57
N PRO A 103 4.35 1.79 -19.47
CA PRO A 103 3.47 2.51 -20.38
C PRO A 103 3.81 4.01 -20.45
N GLN A 104 3.74 4.60 -21.64
CA GLN A 104 3.99 6.02 -21.87
C GLN A 104 2.74 6.85 -21.54
N GLU A 105 2.40 6.93 -20.25
CA GLU A 105 1.24 7.66 -19.73
C GLU A 105 1.67 8.68 -18.66
N ASN A 106 0.72 9.48 -18.19
CA ASN A 106 0.98 10.44 -17.14
C ASN A 106 1.23 9.74 -15.79
N ILE A 107 2.43 9.93 -15.23
CA ILE A 107 2.84 9.30 -13.97
C ILE A 107 1.99 9.71 -12.76
N THR A 108 1.30 10.86 -12.81
CA THR A 108 0.47 11.33 -11.69
C THR A 108 -0.84 10.55 -11.56
N GLU A 109 -1.19 9.73 -12.54
CA GLU A 109 -2.41 8.89 -12.51
C GLU A 109 -2.26 7.64 -11.63
N HIS A 110 -1.03 7.32 -11.21
CA HIS A 110 -0.72 6.16 -10.39
C HIS A 110 -1.31 4.82 -10.92
N MET A 111 -1.35 4.70 -12.25
CA MET A 111 -1.96 3.59 -12.95
C MET A 111 -1.21 2.27 -12.69
N LEU A 112 -1.97 1.18 -12.57
CA LEU A 112 -1.43 -0.16 -12.43
C LEU A 112 -1.34 -0.82 -13.81
N TYR A 113 -0.22 -1.48 -14.10
CA TYR A 113 -0.01 -2.18 -15.37
C TYR A 113 0.63 -3.54 -15.14
N GLY A 114 0.44 -4.46 -16.09
CA GLY A 114 0.94 -5.81 -15.95
C GLY A 114 0.78 -6.64 -17.21
N GLY A 115 1.00 -7.93 -17.05
CA GLY A 115 0.89 -8.92 -18.12
C GLY A 115 1.60 -10.20 -17.74
N TYR A 116 1.93 -11.00 -18.75
CA TYR A 116 2.64 -12.25 -18.59
C TYR A 116 3.79 -12.34 -19.58
N ILE A 117 4.89 -12.93 -19.12
CA ILE A 117 5.88 -13.54 -20.00
C ILE A 117 5.45 -14.98 -20.22
N GLU A 118 5.19 -15.36 -21.46
CA GLU A 118 4.81 -16.72 -21.80
C GLU A 118 6.01 -17.47 -22.39
N LEU A 119 6.19 -18.71 -21.94
CA LEU A 119 7.16 -19.66 -22.44
C LEU A 119 6.39 -20.82 -23.07
N SER A 120 6.53 -20.97 -24.38
CA SER A 120 6.04 -22.15 -25.11
C SER A 120 7.18 -23.12 -25.41
N SER A 121 6.82 -24.38 -25.55
CA SER A 121 7.70 -25.49 -25.95
C SER A 121 7.21 -26.04 -27.28
N ASN A 122 8.12 -26.51 -28.13
CA ASN A 122 7.72 -27.22 -29.35
C ASN A 122 7.20 -28.64 -29.08
N ASN A 123 7.59 -29.24 -27.96
CA ASN A 123 7.24 -30.60 -27.59
C ASN A 123 6.03 -30.69 -26.65
N SER A 124 5.43 -29.56 -26.27
CA SER A 124 4.27 -29.49 -25.39
C SER A 124 3.26 -28.45 -25.88
N ALA A 125 1.98 -28.80 -25.82
CA ALA A 125 0.89 -27.86 -26.11
C ALA A 125 0.64 -26.86 -24.96
N SER A 126 1.10 -27.17 -23.75
CA SER A 126 0.92 -26.32 -22.58
C SER A 126 2.04 -25.28 -22.47
N SER A 127 1.68 -24.02 -22.21
CA SER A 127 2.63 -22.93 -21.97
C SER A 127 2.77 -22.61 -20.49
N SER A 128 3.96 -22.18 -20.09
CA SER A 128 4.24 -21.64 -18.76
C SER A 128 4.20 -20.12 -18.79
N ARG A 129 3.70 -19.49 -17.72
CA ARG A 129 3.54 -18.03 -17.66
C ARG A 129 4.10 -17.44 -16.38
N VAL A 130 4.87 -16.37 -16.51
CA VAL A 130 5.38 -15.57 -15.40
C VAL A 130 4.62 -14.24 -15.38
N PRO A 131 3.71 -14.00 -14.42
CA PRO A 131 3.05 -12.72 -14.28
C PRO A 131 4.05 -11.63 -13.90
N TYR A 132 3.89 -10.45 -14.49
CA TYR A 132 4.55 -9.23 -14.04
C TYR A 132 3.53 -8.15 -13.73
N PHE A 133 3.88 -7.27 -12.79
CA PHE A 133 3.04 -6.16 -12.38
C PHE A 133 3.87 -4.97 -11.92
N GLY A 134 3.43 -3.77 -12.25
CA GLY A 134 4.05 -2.50 -11.85
C GLY A 134 3.02 -1.40 -11.63
N SER A 135 3.47 -0.33 -10.97
CA SER A 135 2.73 0.90 -10.77
C SER A 135 3.43 2.01 -11.54
N LEU A 136 2.69 2.74 -12.35
CA LEU A 136 3.17 4.01 -12.88
C LEU A 136 3.07 5.06 -11.75
N GLY A 137 3.96 6.06 -11.75
CA GLY A 137 4.05 7.03 -10.65
C GLY A 137 4.82 6.51 -9.44
N ASN A 138 5.02 7.39 -8.46
CA ASN A 138 5.73 7.09 -7.22
C ASN A 138 4.72 6.90 -6.08
N GLN A 139 4.66 5.71 -5.49
CA GLN A 139 3.68 5.42 -4.44
C GLN A 139 3.94 6.19 -3.15
N TYR A 140 5.16 6.70 -2.94
CA TYR A 140 5.47 7.59 -1.82
C TYR A 140 4.64 8.89 -1.84
N ASP A 141 4.28 9.36 -3.04
CA ASP A 141 3.54 10.61 -3.24
C ASP A 141 2.05 10.45 -2.95
N LEU A 142 1.54 9.22 -2.92
CA LEU A 142 0.13 8.94 -2.62
C LEU A 142 -0.24 9.40 -1.20
N PRO A 143 -1.33 10.17 -1.04
CA PRO A 143 -1.81 10.59 0.27
C PRO A 143 -2.27 9.38 1.10
N ILE A 144 -1.80 9.29 2.35
CA ILE A 144 -2.26 8.27 3.29
C ILE A 144 -3.62 8.63 3.91
N PHE A 145 -3.80 9.88 4.34
CA PHE A 145 -5.09 10.36 4.84
C PHE A 145 -5.93 10.82 3.67
N ASP A 146 -7.18 10.37 3.63
CA ASP A 146 -8.17 10.98 2.77
C ASP A 146 -8.78 12.20 3.48
N VAL A 147 -8.72 13.35 2.80
CA VAL A 147 -9.21 14.63 3.31
C VAL A 147 -10.58 15.03 2.76
N SER A 148 -11.20 14.15 1.96
CA SER A 148 -12.58 14.33 1.54
C SER A 148 -13.51 14.40 2.75
N ASN A 149 -14.62 15.15 2.64
CA ASN A 149 -15.63 15.28 3.70
C ASN A 149 -15.05 15.63 5.09
N GLU A 150 -14.03 16.50 5.11
CA GLU A 150 -13.38 17.00 6.35
C GLU A 150 -12.65 15.94 7.18
N PHE A 151 -12.39 14.75 6.65
CA PHE A 151 -11.54 13.77 7.34
C PHE A 151 -10.06 14.23 7.38
N PRO A 152 -9.27 13.75 8.35
CA PRO A 152 -9.69 13.27 9.66
C PRO A 152 -10.35 14.40 10.48
N PHE A 153 -11.20 14.05 11.44
CA PHE A 153 -11.81 15.02 12.35
C PHE A 153 -12.09 14.47 13.75
N ILE A 154 -12.29 15.39 14.70
CA ILE A 154 -12.82 15.10 16.04
C ILE A 154 -14.33 15.34 16.03
N GLY A 155 -15.08 14.36 16.52
CA GLY A 155 -16.54 14.41 16.59
C GLY A 155 -17.12 13.84 17.87
N ASP A 156 -18.45 13.80 17.90
CA ASP A 156 -19.23 13.05 18.90
C ASP A 156 -19.42 11.59 18.49
N TYR A 157 -20.15 10.82 19.32
CA TYR A 157 -20.47 9.41 19.06
C TYR A 157 -21.23 9.18 17.74
N TYR A 158 -21.99 10.17 17.27
CA TYR A 158 -22.81 10.06 16.06
C TYR A 158 -22.04 10.46 14.79
N GLY A 159 -20.79 10.93 14.93
CA GLY A 159 -19.96 11.35 13.81
C GLY A 159 -20.25 12.76 13.32
N SER A 160 -20.85 13.61 14.15
CA SER A 160 -21.01 15.04 13.86
C SER A 160 -19.71 15.77 14.21
N THR A 161 -19.21 16.60 13.29
CA THR A 161 -18.05 17.45 13.54
C THR A 161 -18.39 18.43 14.65
N THR A 162 -17.46 18.64 15.58
CA THR A 162 -17.68 19.61 16.64
C THR A 162 -17.16 20.97 16.18
N MET A 163 -18.05 21.88 15.77
CA MET A 163 -17.67 23.19 15.21
C MET A 163 -17.10 24.19 16.24
N GLN A 164 -17.11 23.87 17.53
CA GLN A 164 -16.63 24.75 18.60
C GLN A 164 -15.59 24.03 19.46
N SER A 165 -14.66 24.78 20.06
CA SER A 165 -13.66 24.23 21.00
C SER A 165 -14.40 23.54 22.15
N ARG A 166 -14.39 22.21 22.12
CA ARG A 166 -15.11 21.39 23.09
C ARG A 166 -14.28 21.26 24.37
N ILE A 167 -14.99 21.30 25.48
CA ILE A 167 -14.44 21.02 26.80
C ILE A 167 -14.80 19.58 27.14
N TYR A 168 -13.78 18.76 27.36
CA TYR A 168 -13.92 17.39 27.82
C TYR A 168 -13.57 17.31 29.30
N ASN A 169 -14.32 16.53 30.07
CA ASN A 169 -13.93 16.15 31.43
C ASN A 169 -13.61 14.65 31.56
N PHE A 170 -13.89 13.87 30.51
CA PHE A 170 -13.67 12.42 30.42
C PHE A 170 -14.24 11.62 31.61
N LYS A 171 -15.23 12.20 32.31
CA LYS A 171 -16.04 11.52 33.32
C LYS A 171 -17.23 10.87 32.61
N ARG A 172 -17.80 9.83 33.24
CA ARG A 172 -18.98 9.05 32.82
C ARG A 172 -19.65 9.53 31.51
N ARG A 173 -19.42 8.81 30.41
CA ARG A 173 -19.98 9.01 29.05
C ARG A 173 -19.45 10.22 28.26
N ASP A 174 -18.43 10.92 28.74
CA ASP A 174 -17.71 11.93 27.96
C ASP A 174 -16.47 11.32 27.30
N SER A 175 -16.51 11.21 25.97
CA SER A 175 -15.44 10.64 25.15
C SER A 175 -15.22 11.53 23.93
N LEU A 176 -13.98 11.59 23.50
CA LEU A 176 -13.60 12.19 22.23
C LEU A 176 -13.58 11.07 21.19
N PHE A 177 -14.28 11.27 20.07
CA PHE A 177 -14.25 10.34 18.94
C PHE A 177 -13.40 10.92 17.82
N LEU A 178 -12.41 10.16 17.37
CA LEU A 178 -11.57 10.50 16.23
C LEU A 178 -12.01 9.67 15.03
N TYR A 179 -12.38 10.36 13.96
CA TYR A 179 -12.81 9.78 12.69
C TYR A 179 -11.68 9.94 11.68
N VAL A 180 -11.21 8.83 11.10
CA VAL A 180 -10.07 8.82 10.16
C VAL A 180 -10.44 8.00 8.93
N ARG A 181 -10.09 8.51 7.75
CA ARG A 181 -10.18 7.77 6.50
C ARG A 181 -8.77 7.58 5.92
N ILE A 182 -8.36 6.32 5.77
CA ILE A 182 -7.04 5.91 5.27
C ILE A 182 -7.18 5.58 3.79
N ALA A 183 -6.65 6.43 2.92
CA ALA A 183 -6.67 6.27 1.47
C ALA A 183 -5.76 5.16 0.96
N ASN A 184 -4.55 5.11 1.50
CA ASN A 184 -3.50 4.19 1.12
C ASN A 184 -2.95 3.49 2.37
N PRO A 185 -2.60 2.20 2.30
CA PRO A 185 -2.16 1.45 3.47
C PRO A 185 -0.89 2.06 4.06
N THR A 186 -0.74 1.96 5.38
CA THR A 186 0.44 2.45 6.08
C THR A 186 1.01 1.41 7.03
N ARG A 187 2.34 1.28 7.02
CA ARG A 187 3.04 0.34 7.89
C ARG A 187 3.02 0.78 9.35
N ILE A 188 3.03 2.08 9.64
CA ILE A 188 2.98 2.61 11.00
C ILE A 188 1.99 3.76 11.06
N PHE A 189 0.98 3.61 11.91
CA PHE A 189 0.01 4.64 12.24
C PHE A 189 0.01 4.87 13.75
N LYS A 190 0.17 6.13 14.17
CA LYS A 190 0.21 6.49 15.58
C LYS A 190 -0.52 7.81 15.85
N ALA A 191 -1.03 7.95 17.07
CA ALA A 191 -1.55 9.22 17.57
C ALA A 191 -0.83 9.66 18.84
N GLU A 192 -0.51 10.94 18.92
CA GLU A 192 0.03 11.58 20.11
C GLU A 192 -0.80 12.80 20.51
N LEU A 193 -0.79 13.08 21.82
CA LEU A 193 -1.42 14.27 22.38
C LEU A 193 -0.36 15.34 22.55
N LEU A 194 -0.63 16.54 22.07
CA LEU A 194 0.25 17.70 22.15
C LEU A 194 -0.35 18.75 23.07
N ASP A 195 0.46 19.33 23.94
CA ASP A 195 0.09 20.56 24.64
C ASP A 195 -0.06 21.71 23.63
N ALA A 196 -1.19 22.42 23.66
CA ALA A 196 -1.52 23.40 22.62
C ALA A 196 -0.62 24.64 22.64
N ALA A 197 -0.06 25.00 23.80
CA ALA A 197 0.79 26.18 23.94
C ALA A 197 2.24 25.91 23.51
N SER A 198 2.80 24.78 23.93
CA SER A 198 4.21 24.42 23.68
C SER A 198 4.41 23.55 22.42
N ASN A 199 3.34 22.94 21.90
CA ASN A 199 3.38 21.94 20.82
C ASN A 199 4.22 20.69 21.15
N VAL A 200 4.45 20.42 22.44
CA VAL A 200 5.22 19.28 22.93
C VAL A 200 4.29 18.09 23.20
N SER A 201 4.74 16.90 22.82
CA SER A 201 4.02 15.65 23.08
C SER A 201 3.95 15.35 24.57
N VAL A 202 2.73 15.17 25.10
CA VAL A 202 2.49 14.83 26.51
C VAL A 202 2.28 13.32 26.73
N GLY A 203 2.10 12.57 25.64
CA GLY A 203 1.96 11.11 25.62
C GLY A 203 1.24 10.60 24.37
N SER A 204 1.32 9.29 24.12
CA SER A 204 0.60 8.64 23.01
C SER A 204 -0.83 8.24 23.41
N LEU A 205 -1.77 8.32 22.46
CA LEU A 205 -3.15 7.88 22.70
C LEU A 205 -3.22 6.35 22.69
N PRO A 206 -3.83 5.71 23.71
CA PRO A 206 -4.02 4.28 23.77
C PRO A 206 -4.93 3.79 22.64
N GLY A 207 -4.67 2.61 22.10
CA GLY A 207 -5.50 1.99 21.05
C GLY A 207 -5.27 2.54 19.64
N ILE A 208 -4.48 3.61 19.48
CA ILE A 208 -4.15 4.22 18.18
C ILE A 208 -2.65 4.07 17.91
N HIS A 209 -2.21 2.81 17.85
CA HIS A 209 -0.87 2.41 17.40
C HIS A 209 -1.01 1.17 16.51
N GLY A 210 -1.23 1.40 15.23
CA GLY A 210 -1.36 0.36 14.22
C GLY A 210 -0.04 0.08 13.52
N VAL A 211 0.32 -1.20 13.42
CA VAL A 211 1.27 -1.68 12.41
C VAL A 211 0.48 -2.32 11.29
N TRP A 212 0.82 -2.00 10.04
CA TRP A 212 0.14 -2.53 8.85
C TRP A 212 -1.36 -2.21 8.80
N LEU A 213 -1.71 -0.92 8.91
CA LEU A 213 -3.09 -0.47 8.81
C LEU A 213 -3.52 -0.48 7.33
N PRO A 214 -4.56 -1.26 6.95
CA PRO A 214 -5.04 -1.28 5.58
C PRO A 214 -5.78 0.01 5.22
N ARG A 215 -6.03 0.18 3.92
CA ARG A 215 -6.86 1.29 3.43
C ARG A 215 -8.34 1.05 3.69
N ASN A 216 -9.08 2.15 3.81
CA ASN A 216 -10.52 2.18 3.68
C ASN A 216 -10.95 2.09 2.21
N ASP A 217 -12.24 1.83 2.00
CA ASP A 217 -12.88 1.83 0.70
C ASP A 217 -14.16 2.69 0.73
N HIS A 218 -15.03 2.55 -0.27
CA HIS A 218 -16.29 3.28 -0.38
C HIS A 218 -17.50 2.47 0.15
N THR A 219 -17.29 1.28 0.71
CA THR A 219 -18.35 0.48 1.35
C THR A 219 -18.72 1.05 2.71
N LYS A 220 -19.91 0.72 3.23
CA LYS A 220 -20.34 1.22 4.56
C LYS A 220 -19.50 0.60 5.68
N GLU A 221 -19.10 -0.65 5.50
CA GLU A 221 -18.41 -1.49 6.48
C GLU A 221 -16.96 -1.06 6.68
N ASN A 222 -16.30 -0.57 5.63
CA ASN A 222 -14.89 -0.17 5.66
C ASN A 222 -14.68 1.28 5.19
N HIS A 223 -15.68 2.15 5.38
CA HIS A 223 -15.59 3.56 4.97
C HIS A 223 -14.53 4.36 5.75
N LYS A 224 -14.38 4.07 7.05
CA LYS A 224 -13.60 4.87 7.99
C LYS A 224 -13.22 4.05 9.23
N TYR A 225 -12.17 4.50 9.91
CA TYR A 225 -11.86 4.11 11.28
C TYR A 225 -12.46 5.11 12.27
N VAL A 226 -12.93 4.61 13.42
CA VAL A 226 -13.43 5.41 14.53
C VAL A 226 -12.71 4.98 15.80
N TYR A 227 -12.04 5.93 16.45
CA TYR A 227 -11.33 5.69 17.70
C TYR A 227 -11.99 6.48 18.83
N GLU A 228 -12.44 5.78 19.86
CA GLU A 228 -12.93 6.41 21.10
C GLU A 228 -11.75 6.64 22.05
N TRP A 229 -11.60 7.88 22.51
CA TRP A 229 -10.59 8.26 23.49
C TRP A 229 -11.22 8.88 24.74
N ARG A 230 -10.82 8.34 25.90
CA ARG A 230 -11.36 8.70 27.23
C ARG A 230 -10.34 9.41 28.12
N GLY A 231 -9.47 10.22 27.52
CA GLY A 231 -8.50 11.03 28.27
C GLY A 231 -7.29 10.30 28.84
N GLY A 232 -7.09 9.01 28.55
CA GLY A 232 -5.90 8.26 28.99
C GLY A 232 -4.72 8.43 28.03
N ILE A 233 -3.49 8.49 28.53
CA ILE A 233 -2.27 8.56 27.71
C ILE A 233 -1.18 7.62 28.25
N HIS A 234 -0.32 7.15 27.36
CA HIS A 234 0.93 6.48 27.72
C HIS A 234 2.10 7.46 27.69
N ALA A 235 2.87 7.54 28.78
CA ALA A 235 3.99 8.49 28.92
C ALA A 235 5.20 8.19 28.01
N SER A 236 5.20 7.05 27.31
CA SER A 236 6.23 6.71 26.33
C SER A 236 5.58 6.12 25.08
N SER A 237 6.06 6.54 23.91
CA SER A 237 5.69 5.98 22.60
C SER A 237 6.32 4.61 22.33
N SER A 238 7.03 4.01 23.29
CA SER A 238 7.70 2.71 23.12
C SER A 238 6.72 1.54 23.32
N PRO A 239 6.51 0.68 22.30
CA PRO A 239 5.67 -0.51 22.42
C PRO A 239 6.28 -1.64 23.29
N ARG A 240 7.51 -1.47 23.79
CA ARG A 240 8.31 -2.52 24.46
C ARG A 240 8.44 -2.40 25.98
N ARG A 241 7.76 -1.45 26.63
CA ARG A 241 7.68 -1.38 28.09
C ARG A 241 6.26 -0.98 28.48
N GLN A 242 5.80 -1.42 29.65
CA GLN A 242 4.61 -0.88 30.31
C GLN A 242 4.77 0.63 30.48
N ALA A 243 4.51 1.40 29.42
CA ALA A 243 4.48 2.85 29.50
C ALA A 243 3.36 3.18 30.49
N SER A 244 3.72 3.87 31.57
CA SER A 244 2.80 4.22 32.64
C SER A 244 1.56 4.89 32.03
N TYR A 245 0.41 4.24 32.18
CA TYR A 245 -0.88 4.76 31.77
C TYR A 245 -1.33 5.80 32.81
N ARG A 246 -1.72 6.98 32.36
CA ARG A 246 -2.25 8.03 33.23
C ARG A 246 -3.37 8.80 32.54
N SER A 247 -4.26 9.40 33.33
CA SER A 247 -5.19 10.39 32.81
C SER A 247 -4.46 11.68 32.43
N VAL A 248 -4.89 12.30 31.34
CA VAL A 248 -4.43 13.62 30.94
C VAL A 248 -4.85 14.65 31.99
N SER A 249 -3.97 15.61 32.26
CA SER A 249 -4.26 16.72 33.18
C SER A 249 -5.12 17.78 32.51
N ARG A 250 -5.72 18.66 33.32
CA ARG A 250 -6.44 19.85 32.82
C ARG A 250 -5.51 20.69 31.94
N GLY A 251 -6.02 21.17 30.81
CA GLY A 251 -5.21 21.91 29.84
C GLY A 251 -5.87 22.03 28.48
N ARG A 252 -5.13 22.57 27.52
CA ARG A 252 -5.57 22.69 26.11
C ARG A 252 -4.64 21.86 25.24
N TYR A 253 -5.21 21.10 24.31
CA TYR A 253 -4.47 20.09 23.58
C TYR A 253 -4.86 20.00 22.10
N ARG A 254 -3.98 19.39 21.31
CA ARG A 254 -4.23 18.90 19.95
C ARG A 254 -3.87 17.43 19.86
N ILE A 255 -4.54 16.69 18.98
CA ILE A 255 -4.14 15.33 18.60
C ILE A 255 -3.33 15.42 17.31
N ARG A 256 -2.15 14.81 17.28
CA ARG A 256 -1.38 14.60 16.05
C ARG A 256 -1.48 13.15 15.62
N LEU A 257 -1.98 12.93 14.42
CA LEU A 257 -1.90 11.67 13.71
C LEU A 257 -0.64 11.64 12.84
N SER A 258 0.05 10.52 12.84
CA SER A 258 1.20 10.29 11.96
C SER A 258 1.07 8.93 11.32
N ALA A 259 1.05 8.93 9.99
CA ALA A 259 1.07 7.73 9.16
C ALA A 259 2.36 7.71 8.32
N LEU A 260 3.07 6.60 8.32
CA LEU A 260 4.28 6.46 7.51
C LEU A 260 3.89 6.28 6.04
N ARG A 261 4.50 7.06 5.14
CA ARG A 261 4.29 6.93 3.69
C ARG A 261 4.76 5.58 3.17
N ILE A 262 4.22 5.14 2.03
CA ILE A 262 4.71 3.95 1.32
C ILE A 262 6.20 4.18 0.99
N PHE A 263 7.04 3.17 1.22
CA PHE A 263 8.52 3.24 1.16
C PHE A 263 9.21 4.21 2.16
N GLY A 264 8.46 4.88 3.04
CA GLY A 264 9.04 5.81 4.02
C GLY A 264 9.88 5.12 5.11
N ASP A 265 10.92 5.82 5.57
CA ASP A 265 11.70 5.49 6.76
C ASP A 265 11.14 6.22 7.99
N HIS A 266 10.76 5.44 9.01
CA HIS A 266 10.26 5.94 10.28
C HIS A 266 11.22 6.87 11.04
N ASN A 267 12.51 6.85 10.72
CA ASN A 267 13.51 7.75 11.31
C ASN A 267 13.54 9.13 10.65
N ILE A 268 12.91 9.31 9.49
CA ILE A 268 12.93 10.55 8.72
C ILE A 268 11.59 11.29 8.89
N LYS A 269 11.65 12.54 9.38
CA LYS A 269 10.46 13.35 9.66
C LYS A 269 9.55 13.56 8.44
N LYS A 270 10.12 13.79 7.25
CA LYS A 270 9.38 14.07 6.01
C LYS A 270 8.58 12.87 5.48
N ASP A 271 8.95 11.67 5.92
CA ASP A 271 8.34 10.41 5.48
C ASP A 271 7.03 10.12 6.23
N TRP A 272 6.71 10.92 7.24
CA TRP A 272 5.44 10.88 7.93
C TRP A 272 4.45 11.84 7.28
N HIS A 273 3.30 11.29 6.86
CA HIS A 273 2.11 12.08 6.59
C HIS A 273 1.43 12.41 7.93
N VAL A 274 1.27 13.70 8.22
CA VAL A 274 0.82 14.19 9.52
C VAL A 274 -0.48 14.96 9.37
N TRP A 275 -1.41 14.75 10.30
CA TRP A 275 -2.58 15.59 10.49
C TRP A 275 -2.65 16.01 11.96
N GLU A 276 -3.03 17.26 12.21
CA GLU A 276 -3.24 17.79 13.56
C GLU A 276 -4.66 18.29 13.72
N SER A 277 -5.28 17.94 14.84
CA SER A 277 -6.64 18.36 15.13
C SER A 277 -6.74 19.86 15.45
N PRO A 278 -7.96 20.42 15.41
CA PRO A 278 -8.28 21.64 16.15
C PRO A 278 -7.99 21.50 17.64
N GLU A 279 -7.84 22.63 18.32
CA GLU A 279 -7.60 22.70 19.77
C GLU A 279 -8.88 22.38 20.57
N PHE A 280 -8.73 21.55 21.60
CA PHE A 280 -9.78 21.24 22.57
C PHE A 280 -9.26 21.36 24.01
N SER A 281 -10.18 21.51 24.97
CA SER A 281 -9.84 21.70 26.38
C SER A 281 -10.20 20.47 27.21
N VAL A 282 -9.44 20.22 28.27
CA VAL A 282 -9.73 19.22 29.31
C VAL A 282 -9.91 19.88 30.67
N GLN A 283 -10.98 19.54 31.41
CA GLN A 283 -11.36 20.10 32.71
C GLN A 283 -11.74 19.05 33.78
#